data_AF-A0A2K2VR86-F1
#
_entry.id   AF-A0A2K2VR86-F1
#
_cell.length_a   1.000
_cell.length_b   1.000
_cell.length_c   1.000
_cell.angle_alpha   90.00
_cell.angle_beta   90.00
_cell.angle_gamma   90.00
#
_symmetry.space_group_name_H-M   'P 1'
#
loop_
_entity.id
_entity.type
_entity.pdbx_description
1 polymer ?
#
loop_
_entity_poly.entity_id
_entity_poly.type
_entity_poly.pdbx_seq_one_letter_code
_entity_poly.pdbx_strand_id
1 'polypeptide(L)'
;MNCLPFTSYCSLLTAYRLPFTALRQKYLLFFFATFCAIAVTVISLSSPCRAEQEGTAPDAASEAVSTPEEAADTSVKEEESVLKRREREEKRAGTGIFSLSTHRQNYFLPLAYNSNSNREAYNSAGENKPSNIEVKFQLSFKVLLWEKMFWGNGDLFFGYTQLSFWQLYDKELSSPFRETNYEPEVFFKFDTDFNVLGLRNRLITFGFNHESNGKGGELSRSWNRVFAVLAADRGNFFIALKPWYRIPEDEDDDDNPNIEKYMGYGELFGGYQLKGHVFSFMLRNNLRQNNRGAVELGWSYPIMTNLRLYAQYFNGYGESLVDYDHSVNRIGIGVMLNDWI
;
A
#
# COMPACT_ATOMS: atom_id res chain seq x y z
N MET A 1 -44.43 -46.70 -7.44
CA MET A 1 -43.89 -45.34 -7.54
C MET A 1 -43.96 -44.71 -6.16
N ASN A 2 -42.84 -44.62 -5.45
CA ASN A 2 -42.73 -43.88 -4.18
C ASN A 2 -41.40 -43.12 -4.22
N CYS A 3 -41.48 -41.79 -4.27
CA CYS A 3 -40.33 -40.89 -4.23
C CYS A 3 -39.90 -40.65 -2.77
N LEU A 4 -38.60 -40.68 -2.52
CA LEU A 4 -37.95 -40.27 -1.27
C LEU A 4 -37.73 -38.74 -1.26
N PRO A 5 -37.72 -38.07 -0.08
CA PRO A 5 -37.66 -36.62 0.02
C PRO A 5 -36.23 -36.05 -0.10
N PHE A 6 -36.17 -34.84 -0.66
CA PHE A 6 -34.99 -34.08 -1.05
C PHE A 6 -34.31 -33.34 0.12
N THR A 7 -34.14 -33.99 1.28
CA THR A 7 -33.62 -33.34 2.51
C THR A 7 -32.28 -33.87 3.01
N SER A 8 -31.69 -34.89 2.38
CA SER A 8 -30.40 -35.45 2.84
C SER A 8 -29.14 -34.96 2.11
N TYR A 9 -29.26 -34.11 1.08
CA TYR A 9 -28.10 -33.63 0.32
C TYR A 9 -27.50 -32.31 0.85
N CYS A 10 -28.24 -31.50 1.60
CA CYS A 10 -27.75 -30.20 2.08
C CYS A 10 -26.82 -30.33 3.30
N SER A 11 -27.06 -31.31 4.17
CA SER A 11 -26.27 -31.51 5.41
C SER A 11 -24.88 -32.09 5.16
N LEU A 12 -24.67 -32.79 4.03
CA LEU A 12 -23.37 -33.35 3.65
C LEU A 12 -22.41 -32.27 3.10
N LEU A 13 -22.92 -31.26 2.38
CA LEU A 13 -22.08 -30.18 1.82
C LEU A 13 -21.57 -29.20 2.89
N THR A 14 -22.29 -29.03 4.00
CA THR A 14 -21.85 -28.21 5.14
C THR A 14 -20.74 -28.89 5.96
N ALA A 15 -20.80 -30.22 6.09
CA ALA A 15 -19.83 -31.00 6.88
C ALA A 15 -18.42 -31.05 6.25
N TYR A 16 -18.31 -30.91 4.92
CA TYR A 16 -17.00 -30.87 4.23
C TYR A 16 -16.44 -29.46 4.02
N ARG A 17 -17.21 -28.39 4.23
CA ARG A 17 -16.71 -27.00 4.11
C ARG A 17 -15.79 -26.60 5.26
N LEU A 18 -16.19 -26.92 6.49
CA LEU A 18 -15.44 -26.59 7.72
C LEU A 18 -14.03 -27.20 7.78
N PRO A 19 -13.80 -28.49 7.44
CA PRO A 19 -12.45 -29.04 7.42
C PRO A 19 -11.60 -28.46 6.28
N PHE A 20 -12.19 -28.13 5.12
CA PHE A 20 -11.44 -27.55 3.99
C PHE A 20 -11.04 -26.08 4.23
N THR A 21 -11.87 -25.27 4.89
CA THR A 21 -11.52 -23.89 5.26
C THR A 21 -10.45 -23.87 6.36
N ALA A 22 -10.58 -24.71 7.38
CA ALA A 22 -9.58 -24.84 8.44
C ALA A 22 -8.24 -25.37 7.92
N LEU A 23 -8.26 -26.31 6.96
CA LEU A 23 -7.06 -26.85 6.32
C LEU A 23 -6.37 -25.77 5.46
N ARG A 24 -7.15 -24.99 4.67
CA ARG A 24 -6.63 -23.87 3.88
C ARG A 24 -6.05 -22.76 4.76
N GLN A 25 -6.72 -22.42 5.87
CA GLN A 25 -6.24 -21.43 6.85
C GLN A 25 -4.93 -21.88 7.51
N LYS A 26 -4.82 -23.16 7.90
CA LYS A 26 -3.58 -23.71 8.46
C LYS A 26 -2.42 -23.65 7.46
N TYR A 27 -2.63 -24.04 6.20
CA TYR A 27 -1.57 -23.99 5.18
C TYR A 27 -1.20 -22.56 4.79
N LEU A 28 -2.15 -21.62 4.80
CA LEU A 28 -1.88 -20.21 4.46
C LEU A 28 -1.18 -19.47 5.60
N LEU A 29 -1.57 -19.71 6.86
CA LEU A 29 -0.86 -19.22 8.04
C LEU A 29 0.55 -19.83 8.11
N PHE A 30 0.68 -21.12 7.78
CA PHE A 30 1.99 -21.75 7.70
C PHE A 30 2.84 -21.15 6.59
N PHE A 31 2.25 -20.84 5.42
CA PHE A 31 2.92 -20.14 4.32
C PHE A 31 3.36 -18.72 4.72
N PHE A 32 2.50 -17.94 5.40
CA PHE A 32 2.87 -16.62 5.91
C PHE A 32 3.95 -16.70 6.99
N ALA A 33 3.85 -17.65 7.93
CA ALA A 33 4.85 -17.87 8.96
C ALA A 33 6.19 -18.33 8.38
N THR A 34 6.18 -19.24 7.39
CA THR A 34 7.39 -19.63 6.67
C THR A 34 7.93 -18.51 5.81
N PHE A 35 7.09 -17.69 5.17
CA PHE A 35 7.53 -16.53 4.40
C PHE A 35 8.14 -15.45 5.29
N CYS A 36 7.54 -15.14 6.45
CA CYS A 36 8.15 -14.29 7.47
C CYS A 36 9.46 -14.89 7.98
N ALA A 37 9.51 -16.19 8.27
CA ALA A 37 10.73 -16.85 8.72
C ALA A 37 11.82 -16.84 7.65
N ILE A 38 11.47 -17.02 6.37
CA ILE A 38 12.39 -16.92 5.24
C ILE A 38 12.87 -15.48 5.08
N ALA A 39 12.00 -14.49 5.17
CA ALA A 39 12.38 -13.08 5.10
C ALA A 39 13.35 -12.72 6.25
N VAL A 40 13.05 -13.13 7.48
CA VAL A 40 13.94 -12.95 8.65
C VAL A 40 15.27 -13.69 8.44
N THR A 41 15.25 -14.93 7.95
CA THR A 41 16.46 -15.72 7.71
C THR A 41 17.33 -15.11 6.60
N VAL A 42 16.72 -14.60 5.53
CA VAL A 42 17.42 -13.87 4.45
C VAL A 42 18.02 -12.56 4.98
N ILE A 43 17.31 -11.83 5.86
CA ILE A 43 17.86 -10.66 6.55
C ILE A 43 19.08 -11.06 7.40
N SER A 44 18.99 -12.14 8.18
CA SER A 44 20.11 -12.65 8.98
C SER A 44 21.31 -13.10 8.14
N LEU A 45 21.07 -13.72 6.97
CA LEU A 45 22.12 -14.19 6.06
C LEU A 45 22.76 -13.08 5.22
N SER A 46 22.05 -11.97 5.00
CA SER A 46 22.54 -10.82 4.23
C SER A 46 23.25 -9.75 5.08
N SER A 47 23.26 -9.92 6.39
CA SER A 47 23.96 -9.02 7.31
C SER A 47 25.47 -9.25 7.23
N PRO A 48 26.30 -8.25 6.84
CA PRO A 48 27.75 -8.43 6.88
C PRO A 48 28.21 -8.63 8.32
N CYS A 49 28.95 -9.71 8.55
CA CYS A 49 29.59 -10.03 9.82
C CYS A 49 30.55 -8.88 10.17
N ARG A 50 30.16 -8.01 11.11
CA ARG A 50 30.99 -6.89 11.53
C ARG A 50 32.02 -7.42 12.52
N ALA A 51 33.24 -7.65 12.04
CA ALA A 51 34.39 -7.83 12.92
C ALA A 51 34.63 -6.51 13.68
N GLU A 52 34.53 -6.56 15.01
CA GLU A 52 35.08 -5.50 15.87
C GLU A 52 36.59 -5.45 15.67
N GLN A 53 37.10 -4.31 15.19
CA GLN A 53 38.50 -3.95 15.39
C GLN A 53 38.55 -2.86 16.46
N GLU A 54 38.91 -3.28 17.68
CA GLU A 54 39.56 -2.40 18.65
C GLU A 54 40.97 -2.07 18.15
N GLY A 55 41.34 -0.79 18.19
CA GLY A 55 42.64 -0.31 17.76
C GLY A 55 42.86 1.16 18.10
N THR A 56 43.44 1.35 19.28
CA THR A 56 44.04 2.52 19.94
C THR A 56 44.63 3.63 19.03
N ALA A 57 44.38 4.90 19.40
CA ALA A 57 45.13 6.07 18.94
C ALA A 57 46.56 6.13 19.54
N PRO A 58 47.48 6.87 18.90
CA PRO A 58 47.85 8.16 19.51
C PRO A 58 48.08 9.32 18.52
N ASP A 59 48.07 10.52 19.10
CA ASP A 59 48.42 11.86 18.58
C ASP A 59 49.77 11.93 17.83
N ALA A 60 49.83 12.74 16.76
CA ALA A 60 50.69 13.94 16.66
C ALA A 60 50.82 14.44 15.20
N ALA A 61 50.85 15.76 15.06
CA ALA A 61 50.88 16.53 13.81
C ALA A 61 52.18 16.41 13.00
N SER A 62 52.07 16.49 11.67
CA SER A 62 53.10 16.99 10.76
C SER A 62 52.49 17.30 9.39
N GLU A 63 52.53 18.57 9.00
CA GLU A 63 52.23 19.05 7.65
C GLU A 63 53.19 18.43 6.63
N ALA A 64 52.66 17.83 5.57
CA ALA A 64 53.37 17.59 4.33
C ALA A 64 52.38 17.68 3.17
N VAL A 65 52.45 18.81 2.46
CA VAL A 65 51.80 19.03 1.18
C VAL A 65 52.32 17.98 0.19
N SER A 66 51.45 17.06 -0.20
CA SER A 66 51.63 16.25 -1.40
C SER A 66 50.31 16.24 -2.15
N THR A 67 50.34 16.86 -3.33
CA THR A 67 49.30 16.78 -4.35
C THR A 67 49.15 15.33 -4.80
N PRO A 68 47.96 14.72 -4.68
CA PRO A 68 47.67 13.48 -5.37
C PRO A 68 47.26 13.83 -6.80
N GLU A 69 48.08 13.33 -7.71
CA GLU A 69 47.80 13.06 -9.11
C GLU A 69 46.34 12.60 -9.30
N GLU A 70 45.65 13.28 -10.22
CA GLU A 70 44.27 13.04 -10.62
C GLU A 70 44.17 11.67 -11.31
N ALA A 71 44.15 10.60 -10.51
CA ALA A 71 43.62 9.33 -10.94
C ALA A 71 42.14 9.54 -11.20
N ALA A 72 41.78 9.69 -12.48
CA ALA A 72 40.42 9.68 -12.95
C ALA A 72 39.77 8.34 -12.56
N ASP A 73 39.18 8.32 -11.37
CA ASP A 73 38.23 7.32 -10.93
C ASP A 73 37.03 7.41 -11.86
N THR A 74 37.09 6.64 -12.94
CA THR A 74 35.92 6.31 -13.76
C THR A 74 35.07 5.29 -13.03
N SER A 75 34.77 5.54 -11.75
CA SER A 75 33.58 4.99 -11.13
C SER A 75 32.42 5.65 -11.85
N VAL A 76 31.79 4.89 -12.75
CA VAL A 76 30.45 5.22 -13.24
C VAL A 76 29.62 5.40 -11.96
N LYS A 77 29.32 6.65 -11.59
CA LYS A 77 28.38 6.95 -10.51
C LYS A 77 27.08 6.28 -10.92
N GLU A 78 26.84 5.10 -10.37
CA GLU A 78 25.60 4.36 -10.57
C GLU A 78 24.49 5.34 -10.21
N GLU A 79 23.68 5.75 -11.21
CA GLU A 79 22.60 6.69 -10.98
C GLU A 79 21.76 6.17 -9.82
N GLU A 80 21.63 6.99 -8.77
CA GLU A 80 20.91 6.61 -7.56
C GLU A 80 19.48 6.19 -7.93
N SER A 81 19.09 4.99 -7.51
CA SER A 81 17.78 4.46 -7.83
C SER A 81 16.67 5.23 -7.11
N VAL A 82 15.48 5.20 -7.70
CA VAL A 82 14.34 6.01 -7.24
C VAL A 82 13.94 5.79 -5.78
N LEU A 83 13.98 4.56 -5.25
CA LEU A 83 13.61 4.32 -3.84
C LEU A 83 14.71 4.80 -2.88
N LYS A 84 15.99 4.66 -3.25
CA LYS A 84 17.11 5.18 -2.44
C LYS A 84 17.07 6.70 -2.35
N ARG A 85 16.81 7.37 -3.48
CA ARG A 85 16.66 8.82 -3.52
C ARG A 85 15.50 9.26 -2.62
N ARG A 86 14.33 8.61 -2.73
CA ARG A 86 13.18 8.89 -1.85
C ARG A 86 13.56 8.76 -0.37
N GLU A 87 14.20 7.65 0.01
CA GLU A 87 14.61 7.41 1.39
C GLU A 87 15.56 8.50 1.91
N ARG A 88 16.52 8.92 1.10
CA ARG A 88 17.44 10.02 1.44
C ARG A 88 16.70 11.33 1.66
N GLU A 89 15.76 11.68 0.79
CA GLU A 89 14.97 12.91 0.94
C GLU A 89 14.05 12.85 2.17
N GLU A 90 13.45 11.69 2.47
CA GLU A 90 12.67 11.49 3.71
C GLU A 90 13.55 11.70 4.95
N LYS A 91 14.77 11.16 4.98
CA LYS A 91 15.73 11.37 6.09
C LYS A 91 16.17 12.85 6.20
N ARG A 92 16.34 13.55 5.09
CA ARG A 92 16.70 14.98 5.05
C ARG A 92 15.58 15.89 5.53
N ALA A 93 14.33 15.56 5.21
CA ALA A 93 13.17 16.31 5.69
C ALA A 93 13.04 16.28 7.24
N GLY A 94 13.73 15.33 7.88
CA GLY A 94 14.01 15.32 9.31
C GLY A 94 13.05 14.47 10.14
N THR A 95 13.43 14.27 11.42
CA THR A 95 12.70 13.56 12.48
C THR A 95 12.24 14.51 13.59
N GLY A 96 12.04 15.79 13.27
CA GLY A 96 11.59 16.80 14.22
C GLY A 96 10.21 16.47 14.81
N ILE A 97 9.92 17.00 16.00
CA ILE A 97 8.67 16.72 16.75
C ILE A 97 7.41 17.12 15.95
N PHE A 98 7.55 18.02 14.96
CA PHE A 98 6.47 18.47 14.08
C PHE A 98 6.62 18.00 12.62
N SER A 99 7.60 17.15 12.29
CA SER A 99 7.77 16.63 10.93
C SER A 99 6.96 15.35 10.73
N LEU A 100 6.00 15.39 9.81
CA LEU A 100 5.31 14.21 9.29
C LEU A 100 5.98 13.77 8.00
N SER A 101 6.42 12.51 7.93
CA SER A 101 6.93 11.94 6.69
C SER A 101 5.78 11.43 5.82
N THR A 102 5.90 11.54 4.50
CA THR A 102 4.89 11.01 3.58
C THR A 102 4.92 9.48 3.57
N HIS A 103 3.75 8.84 3.57
CA HIS A 103 3.65 7.37 3.49
C HIS A 103 3.27 6.91 2.09
N ARG A 104 2.00 7.07 1.71
CA ARG A 104 1.51 6.91 0.32
C ARG A 104 1.45 8.27 -0.38
N GLN A 105 0.91 8.29 -1.59
CA GLN A 105 0.69 9.53 -2.36
C GLN A 105 -0.26 10.47 -1.61
N ASN A 106 0.05 11.77 -1.58
CA ASN A 106 -0.87 12.80 -1.10
C ASN A 106 -1.35 13.62 -2.30
N TYR A 107 -2.66 13.64 -2.54
CA TYR A 107 -3.24 14.33 -3.70
C TYR A 107 -4.62 14.91 -3.41
N PHE A 108 -5.01 15.87 -4.24
CA PHE A 108 -6.33 16.50 -4.25
C PHE A 108 -6.81 16.65 -5.70
N LEU A 109 -7.86 15.92 -6.05
CA LEU A 109 -8.50 15.90 -7.36
C LEU A 109 -9.85 16.63 -7.25
N PRO A 110 -9.91 17.94 -7.57
CA PRO A 110 -11.17 18.68 -7.52
C PRO A 110 -12.20 18.15 -8.53
N LEU A 111 -11.73 17.60 -9.65
CA LEU A 111 -12.57 17.06 -10.70
C LEU A 111 -12.30 15.57 -10.83
N ALA A 112 -13.14 14.76 -10.20
CA ALA A 112 -13.15 13.31 -10.37
C ALA A 112 -14.53 12.85 -10.88
N TYR A 113 -14.58 12.35 -12.11
CA TYR A 113 -15.80 11.86 -12.75
C TYR A 113 -15.84 10.34 -12.72
N ASN A 114 -16.88 9.78 -12.08
CA ASN A 114 -17.22 8.36 -12.09
C ASN A 114 -18.39 8.10 -13.03
N SER A 115 -18.16 7.30 -14.08
CA SER A 115 -19.22 6.91 -15.01
C SER A 115 -20.19 5.86 -14.45
N ASN A 116 -19.81 5.17 -13.36
CA ASN A 116 -20.59 4.14 -12.71
C ASN A 116 -20.62 4.32 -11.17
N SER A 117 -21.22 5.41 -10.69
CA SER A 117 -21.41 5.64 -9.25
C SER A 117 -22.33 4.59 -8.62
N ASN A 118 -21.98 4.11 -7.42
CA ASN A 118 -22.74 3.10 -6.67
C ASN A 118 -24.03 3.70 -6.08
N ARG A 119 -25.02 4.02 -6.93
CA ARG A 119 -26.28 4.63 -6.49
C ARG A 119 -27.18 3.66 -5.74
N GLU A 120 -27.02 2.36 -5.97
CA GLU A 120 -27.86 1.32 -5.37
C GLU A 120 -27.56 1.15 -3.88
N ALA A 121 -26.28 1.08 -3.49
CA ALA A 121 -25.91 0.96 -2.08
C ALA A 121 -26.49 2.10 -1.21
N TYR A 122 -26.45 3.33 -1.71
CA TYR A 122 -27.01 4.50 -1.01
C TYR A 122 -28.54 4.47 -0.99
N ASN A 123 -29.17 4.10 -2.10
CA ASN A 123 -30.63 4.01 -2.16
C ASN A 123 -31.20 2.94 -1.21
N SER A 124 -30.53 1.79 -1.09
CA SER A 124 -30.92 0.72 -0.15
C SER A 124 -30.80 1.18 1.30
N ALA A 125 -29.74 1.93 1.62
CA ALA A 125 -29.51 2.50 2.94
C ALA A 125 -30.46 3.68 3.29
N GLY A 126 -31.36 4.07 2.38
CA GLY A 126 -32.23 5.24 2.56
C GLY A 126 -31.51 6.58 2.43
N GLU A 127 -30.33 6.58 1.83
CA GLU A 127 -29.46 7.76 1.65
C GLU A 127 -29.59 8.37 0.26
N ASN A 128 -29.16 9.62 0.13
CA ASN A 128 -29.17 10.32 -1.16
C ASN A 128 -28.19 9.69 -2.15
N LYS A 129 -28.64 9.55 -3.41
CA LYS A 129 -27.82 8.98 -4.49
C LYS A 129 -26.67 9.93 -4.82
N PRO A 130 -25.42 9.44 -4.90
CA PRO A 130 -24.29 10.27 -5.25
C PRO A 130 -24.33 10.72 -6.71
N SER A 131 -23.87 11.95 -6.94
CA SER A 131 -23.52 12.47 -8.25
C SER A 131 -22.32 11.72 -8.86
N ASN A 132 -22.15 11.90 -10.16
CA ASN A 132 -21.04 11.31 -10.90
C ASN A 132 -19.76 12.15 -10.80
N ILE A 133 -19.87 13.45 -10.45
CA ILE A 133 -18.72 14.32 -10.27
C ILE A 133 -18.53 14.59 -8.79
N GLU A 134 -17.32 14.37 -8.30
CA GLU A 134 -16.94 14.62 -6.92
C GLU A 134 -15.48 15.08 -6.82
N VAL A 135 -15.12 15.57 -5.64
CA VAL A 135 -13.72 15.76 -5.25
C VAL A 135 -13.21 14.44 -4.67
N LYS A 136 -12.04 13.99 -5.13
CA LYS A 136 -11.33 12.83 -4.55
C LYS A 136 -10.00 13.31 -3.98
N PHE A 137 -9.68 12.96 -2.73
CA PHE A 137 -8.38 13.30 -2.17
C PHE A 137 -7.86 12.20 -1.25
N GLN A 138 -6.54 12.13 -1.14
CA GLN A 138 -5.85 11.22 -0.23
C GLN A 138 -4.84 11.97 0.61
N LEU A 139 -4.87 11.72 1.91
CA LEU A 139 -3.88 12.15 2.88
C LEU A 139 -3.17 10.91 3.41
N SER A 140 -1.84 10.91 3.42
CA SER A 140 -1.07 9.75 3.87
C SER A 140 0.27 10.16 4.47
N PHE A 141 0.44 9.84 5.75
CA PHE A 141 1.65 10.13 6.50
C PHE A 141 2.09 8.94 7.35
N LYS A 142 3.35 8.96 7.77
CA LYS A 142 3.92 8.03 8.72
C LYS A 142 4.78 8.77 9.74
N VAL A 143 4.84 8.20 10.93
CA VAL A 143 5.66 8.66 12.05
C VAL A 143 6.51 7.50 12.52
N LEU A 144 7.80 7.76 12.66
CA LEU A 144 8.75 6.82 13.24
C LEU A 144 8.52 6.73 14.75
N LEU A 145 8.21 5.54 15.23
CA LEU A 145 7.99 5.27 16.66
C LEU A 145 9.25 4.77 17.36
N TRP A 146 10.03 3.92 16.66
CA TRP A 146 11.24 3.33 17.20
C TRP A 146 12.22 3.00 16.07
N GLU A 147 13.42 3.56 16.10
CA GLU A 147 14.51 3.21 15.18
C GLU A 147 15.22 1.92 15.55
N LYS A 148 15.51 1.08 14.54
CA LYS A 148 16.44 -0.06 14.64
C LYS A 148 16.14 -1.03 15.78
N MET A 149 14.87 -1.40 15.93
CA MET A 149 14.37 -2.24 17.03
C MET A 149 15.01 -3.65 17.04
N PHE A 150 15.53 -4.12 15.91
CA PHE A 150 16.07 -5.47 15.72
C PHE A 150 17.52 -5.47 15.24
N TRP A 151 18.48 -5.68 16.15
CA TRP A 151 19.92 -5.84 15.82
C TRP A 151 20.50 -4.74 14.90
N GLY A 152 20.05 -3.49 15.05
CA GLY A 152 20.53 -2.38 14.23
C GLY A 152 19.76 -2.15 12.91
N ASN A 153 18.67 -2.89 12.67
CA ASN A 153 17.72 -2.71 11.55
C ASN A 153 16.27 -2.82 12.08
N GLY A 154 15.28 -2.57 11.22
CA GLY A 154 13.87 -2.71 11.55
C GLY A 154 13.32 -1.53 12.32
N ASP A 155 12.87 -0.53 11.59
CA ASP A 155 12.23 0.67 12.15
C ASP A 155 10.73 0.42 12.32
N LEU A 156 10.19 0.73 13.50
CA LEU A 156 8.76 0.68 13.77
C LEU A 156 8.10 2.01 13.42
N PHE A 157 7.07 1.96 12.58
CA PHE A 157 6.28 3.11 12.16
C PHE A 157 4.81 2.95 12.53
N PHE A 158 4.19 4.09 12.80
CA PHE A 158 2.75 4.28 12.66
C PHE A 158 2.48 4.99 11.34
N GLY A 159 1.57 4.46 10.53
CA GLY A 159 1.09 5.06 9.30
C GLY A 159 -0.39 5.38 9.40
N TYR A 160 -0.83 6.39 8.68
CA TYR A 160 -2.23 6.71 8.51
C TYR A 160 -2.49 7.15 7.08
N THR A 161 -3.43 6.49 6.42
CA THR A 161 -3.94 6.90 5.11
C THR A 161 -5.43 7.20 5.25
N GLN A 162 -5.89 8.29 4.64
CA GLN A 162 -7.29 8.64 4.52
C GLN A 162 -7.62 8.91 3.07
N LEU A 163 -8.63 8.22 2.54
CA LEU A 163 -9.15 8.42 1.20
C LEU A 163 -10.58 8.95 1.28
N SER A 164 -10.85 10.12 0.72
CA SER A 164 -12.16 10.77 0.82
C SER A 164 -12.75 11.12 -0.54
N PHE A 165 -14.08 10.99 -0.61
CA PHE A 165 -14.91 11.28 -1.76
C PHE A 165 -15.99 12.28 -1.36
N TRP A 166 -15.92 13.48 -1.90
CA TRP A 166 -16.71 14.63 -1.46
C TRP A 166 -17.59 15.16 -2.59
N GLN A 167 -18.91 15.13 -2.37
CA GLN A 167 -19.93 15.64 -3.29
C GLN A 167 -20.00 17.17 -3.22
N LEU A 168 -18.85 17.85 -3.38
CA LEU A 168 -18.71 19.30 -3.26
C LEU A 168 -19.74 20.06 -4.11
N TYR A 169 -20.09 19.52 -5.27
CA TYR A 169 -20.96 20.16 -6.23
C TYR A 169 -22.46 19.96 -5.97
N ASP A 170 -22.84 19.05 -5.06
CA ASP A 170 -24.23 18.76 -4.71
C ASP A 170 -24.74 19.73 -3.64
N LYS A 171 -24.90 21.00 -4.04
CA LYS A 171 -25.32 22.10 -3.15
C LYS A 171 -26.71 21.89 -2.54
N GLU A 172 -27.61 21.21 -3.25
CA GLU A 172 -28.97 20.89 -2.78
C GLU A 172 -28.95 19.97 -1.55
N LEU A 173 -27.88 19.19 -1.38
CA LEU A 173 -27.67 18.27 -0.25
C LEU A 173 -26.64 18.81 0.75
N SER A 174 -26.28 20.09 0.66
CA SER A 174 -25.23 20.73 1.49
C SER A 174 -23.84 20.11 1.30
N SER A 175 -23.52 19.67 0.08
CA SER A 175 -22.20 19.20 -0.32
C SER A 175 -21.60 18.12 0.60
N PRO A 176 -22.28 16.96 0.80
CA PRO A 176 -21.88 15.98 1.78
C PRO A 176 -20.65 15.17 1.34
N PHE A 177 -19.93 14.59 2.30
CA PHE A 177 -18.98 13.53 1.99
C PHE A 177 -19.76 12.27 1.63
N ARG A 178 -19.51 11.72 0.43
CA ARG A 178 -20.09 10.45 0.02
C ARG A 178 -19.46 9.32 0.81
N GLU A 179 -18.14 9.33 0.95
CA GLU A 179 -17.37 8.24 1.58
C GLU A 179 -16.04 8.78 2.11
N THR A 180 -15.55 8.20 3.19
CA THR A 180 -14.16 8.34 3.64
C THR A 180 -13.68 7.01 4.17
N ASN A 181 -12.49 6.56 3.76
CA ASN A 181 -11.85 5.37 4.30
C ASN A 181 -10.65 5.80 5.16
N TYR A 182 -10.60 5.26 6.36
CA TYR A 182 -9.61 5.50 7.40
C TYR A 182 -8.74 4.25 7.51
N GLU A 183 -7.45 4.37 7.22
CA GLU A 183 -6.54 3.23 7.11
C GLU A 183 -5.28 3.45 7.98
N PRO A 184 -5.38 3.29 9.32
CA PRO A 184 -4.21 3.23 10.18
C PRO A 184 -3.42 1.93 10.00
N GLU A 185 -2.10 2.05 10.06
CA GLU A 185 -1.14 0.95 9.92
C GLU A 185 -0.09 1.03 11.05
N VAL A 186 0.31 -0.13 11.59
CA VAL A 186 1.52 -0.24 12.43
C VAL A 186 2.41 -1.28 11.78
N PHE A 187 3.64 -0.91 11.46
CA PHE A 187 4.50 -1.74 10.64
C PHE A 187 5.98 -1.57 10.93
N PHE A 188 6.72 -2.64 10.71
CA PHE A 188 8.17 -2.65 10.69
C PHE A 188 8.66 -2.46 9.26
N LYS A 189 9.63 -1.57 9.06
CA LYS A 189 10.36 -1.36 7.80
C LYS A 189 11.80 -1.83 7.98
N PHE A 190 12.23 -2.76 7.13
CA PHE A 190 13.60 -3.23 7.07
C PHE A 190 14.24 -2.74 5.77
N ASP A 191 15.39 -2.10 5.89
CA ASP A 191 16.20 -1.77 4.72
C ASP A 191 16.95 -3.02 4.26
N THR A 192 16.90 -3.29 2.96
CA THR A 192 17.45 -4.48 2.31
C THR A 192 18.20 -4.10 1.05
N ASP A 193 19.05 -4.99 0.53
CA ASP A 193 19.87 -4.66 -0.64
C ASP A 193 20.29 -5.87 -1.50
N PHE A 194 19.39 -6.83 -1.69
CA PHE A 194 19.66 -8.03 -2.51
C PHE A 194 19.08 -7.91 -3.92
N ASN A 195 19.71 -8.58 -4.89
CA ASN A 195 19.30 -8.57 -6.30
C ASN A 195 18.45 -9.79 -6.64
N VAL A 196 17.32 -9.58 -7.31
CA VAL A 196 16.45 -10.63 -7.86
C VAL A 196 16.09 -10.26 -9.29
N LEU A 197 16.50 -11.10 -10.25
CA LEU A 197 16.15 -10.93 -11.68
C LEU A 197 16.51 -9.53 -12.24
N GLY A 198 17.57 -8.89 -11.73
CA GLY A 198 18.01 -7.56 -12.15
C GLY A 198 17.27 -6.40 -11.46
N LEU A 199 16.33 -6.67 -10.57
CA LEU A 199 15.75 -5.69 -9.65
C LEU A 199 16.49 -5.76 -8.30
N ARG A 200 16.76 -4.61 -7.69
CA ARG A 200 17.38 -4.55 -6.37
C ARG A 200 16.28 -4.31 -5.35
N ASN A 201 16.03 -5.29 -4.48
CA ASN A 201 15.11 -5.11 -3.36
C ASN A 201 15.71 -4.08 -2.39
N ARG A 202 14.92 -3.08 -2.00
CA ARG A 202 15.37 -1.95 -1.17
C ARG A 202 14.75 -1.94 0.21
N LEU A 203 13.52 -2.41 0.31
CA LEU A 203 12.82 -2.49 1.58
C LEU A 203 11.87 -3.67 1.61
N ILE A 204 11.72 -4.20 2.81
CA ILE A 204 10.67 -5.13 3.19
C ILE A 204 9.91 -4.51 4.36
N THR A 205 8.60 -4.41 4.22
CA THR A 205 7.70 -3.97 5.29
C THR A 205 6.85 -5.14 5.74
N PHE A 206 6.57 -5.25 7.04
CA PHE A 206 5.55 -6.15 7.56
C PHE A 206 4.74 -5.43 8.64
N GLY A 207 3.43 -5.59 8.64
CA GLY A 207 2.60 -4.86 9.60
C GLY A 207 1.16 -5.32 9.70
N PHE A 208 0.46 -4.64 10.60
CA PHE A 208 -0.98 -4.71 10.77
C PHE A 208 -1.62 -3.46 10.15
N ASN A 209 -2.79 -3.67 9.59
CA ASN A 209 -3.59 -2.66 8.92
C ASN A 209 -5.05 -2.84 9.33
N HIS A 210 -5.66 -1.76 9.77
CA HIS A 210 -7.11 -1.66 9.90
C HIS A 210 -7.59 -0.69 8.83
N GLU A 211 -8.70 -1.00 8.18
CA GLU A 211 -9.36 -0.06 7.26
C GLU A 211 -10.86 -0.09 7.52
N SER A 212 -11.44 1.07 7.74
CA SER A 212 -12.89 1.23 7.92
C SER A 212 -13.37 2.54 7.32
N ASN A 213 -14.67 2.67 7.11
CA ASN A 213 -15.25 3.90 6.57
C ASN A 213 -15.92 4.82 7.60
N GLY A 214 -15.94 4.40 8.88
CA GLY A 214 -16.52 5.17 9.97
C GLY A 214 -18.04 5.39 9.87
N LYS A 215 -18.73 4.61 9.05
CA LYS A 215 -20.19 4.64 8.91
C LYS A 215 -20.85 3.61 9.81
N GLY A 216 -22.15 3.79 10.06
CA GLY A 216 -23.01 2.79 10.69
C GLY A 216 -24.03 2.21 9.71
N GLY A 217 -24.78 1.21 10.16
CA GLY A 217 -25.87 0.62 9.40
C GLY A 217 -25.42 -0.06 8.10
N GLU A 218 -26.27 -0.04 7.07
CA GLU A 218 -26.03 -0.76 5.81
C GLU A 218 -24.81 -0.29 5.01
N LEU A 219 -24.30 0.91 5.30
CA LEU A 219 -23.10 1.46 4.67
C LEU A 219 -21.81 1.24 5.51
N SER A 220 -21.92 0.65 6.70
CA SER A 220 -20.75 0.29 7.53
C SER A 220 -19.86 -0.68 6.77
N ARG A 221 -18.57 -0.39 6.67
CA ARG A 221 -17.58 -1.28 6.05
C ARG A 221 -16.30 -1.24 6.86
N SER A 222 -15.73 -2.41 7.11
CA SER A 222 -14.47 -2.56 7.84
C SER A 222 -13.81 -3.90 7.54
N TRP A 223 -12.50 -3.95 7.72
CA TRP A 223 -11.71 -5.19 7.70
C TRP A 223 -10.34 -4.97 8.32
N ASN A 224 -9.75 -6.07 8.78
CA ASN A 224 -8.43 -6.09 9.41
C ASN A 224 -7.48 -7.00 8.63
N ARG A 225 -6.21 -6.58 8.49
CA ARG A 225 -5.21 -7.30 7.68
C ARG A 225 -3.86 -7.34 8.38
N VAL A 226 -3.15 -8.44 8.20
CA VAL A 226 -1.68 -8.44 8.24
C VAL A 226 -1.17 -8.37 6.81
N PHE A 227 -0.10 -7.61 6.58
CA PHE A 227 0.44 -7.40 5.24
C PHE A 227 1.96 -7.40 5.23
N ALA A 228 2.51 -7.63 4.04
CA ALA A 228 3.90 -7.34 3.75
C ALA A 228 3.99 -6.36 2.57
N VAL A 229 5.12 -5.67 2.41
CA VAL A 229 5.46 -4.96 1.17
C VAL A 229 6.87 -5.33 0.79
N LEU A 230 7.08 -5.79 -0.44
CA LEU A 230 8.40 -6.03 -1.00
C LEU A 230 8.61 -5.04 -2.12
N ALA A 231 9.43 -4.01 -1.91
CA ALA A 231 9.69 -3.00 -2.93
C ALA A 231 11.12 -3.13 -3.47
N ALA A 232 11.22 -3.12 -4.80
CA ALA A 232 12.47 -3.23 -5.53
C ALA A 232 12.52 -2.17 -6.62
N ASP A 233 13.73 -1.77 -7.00
CA ASP A 233 13.95 -0.79 -8.04
C ASP A 233 15.08 -1.16 -9.00
N ARG A 234 15.10 -0.46 -10.13
CA ARG A 234 16.19 -0.47 -11.11
C ARG A 234 16.19 0.87 -11.84
N GLY A 235 17.19 1.70 -11.56
CA GLY A 235 17.28 3.06 -12.10
C GLY A 235 16.01 3.86 -11.81
N ASN A 236 15.29 4.24 -12.88
CA ASN A 236 14.07 5.06 -12.83
C ASN A 236 12.77 4.27 -12.60
N PHE A 237 12.84 2.95 -12.51
CA PHE A 237 11.69 2.08 -12.29
C PHE A 237 11.67 1.55 -10.86
N PHE A 238 10.48 1.48 -10.25
CA PHE A 238 10.26 0.67 -9.06
C PHE A 238 9.00 -0.17 -9.20
N ILE A 239 8.97 -1.27 -8.45
CA ILE A 239 7.84 -2.16 -8.32
C ILE A 239 7.74 -2.65 -6.88
N ALA A 240 6.52 -2.81 -6.40
CA ALA A 240 6.22 -3.27 -5.06
C ALA A 240 5.07 -4.25 -5.07
N LEU A 241 5.25 -5.38 -4.39
CA LEU A 241 4.20 -6.36 -4.13
C LEU A 241 3.75 -6.23 -2.68
N LYS A 242 2.46 -5.98 -2.47
CA LYS A 242 1.83 -5.92 -1.14
C LYS A 242 0.84 -7.08 -0.98
N PRO A 243 1.27 -8.29 -0.56
CA PRO A 243 0.34 -9.33 -0.17
C PRO A 243 -0.26 -9.03 1.20
N TRP A 244 -1.49 -9.50 1.43
CA TRP A 244 -2.13 -9.44 2.73
C TRP A 244 -2.91 -10.71 3.05
N TYR A 245 -3.16 -10.88 4.33
CA TYR A 245 -4.08 -11.87 4.87
C TYR A 245 -5.16 -11.13 5.67
N ARG A 246 -6.42 -11.33 5.29
CA ARG A 246 -7.56 -10.81 6.06
C ARG A 246 -7.65 -11.59 7.36
N ILE A 247 -7.69 -10.87 8.47
CA ILE A 247 -7.97 -11.45 9.78
C ILE A 247 -9.48 -11.73 9.81
N PRO A 248 -9.90 -12.99 10.04
CA PRO A 248 -11.32 -13.33 10.11
C PRO A 248 -12.03 -12.59 11.24
N GLU A 249 -13.26 -12.19 10.96
CA GLU A 249 -14.21 -11.56 11.89
C GLU A 249 -15.36 -12.52 12.13
N ASP A 250 -16.07 -12.38 13.24
CA ASP A 250 -17.26 -13.20 13.54
C ASP A 250 -18.36 -12.88 12.52
N GLU A 251 -19.09 -13.91 12.04
CA GLU A 251 -20.04 -13.74 10.92
C GLU A 251 -21.15 -12.72 11.22
N ASP A 252 -21.55 -12.60 12.49
CA ASP A 252 -22.59 -11.65 12.92
C ASP A 252 -22.09 -10.19 12.97
N ASP A 253 -20.78 -9.97 13.01
CA ASP A 253 -20.12 -8.66 13.09
C ASP A 253 -19.34 -8.31 11.80
N ASP A 254 -19.37 -9.16 10.78
CA ASP A 254 -18.66 -8.96 9.51
C ASP A 254 -19.47 -8.08 8.54
N ASP A 255 -19.11 -6.79 8.47
CA ASP A 255 -19.74 -5.80 7.58
C ASP A 255 -19.66 -6.17 6.07
N ASN A 256 -18.69 -7.01 5.68
CA ASN A 256 -18.39 -7.31 4.28
C ASN A 256 -17.73 -8.70 4.12
N PRO A 257 -18.47 -9.80 4.33
CA PRO A 257 -17.91 -11.15 4.45
C PRO A 257 -17.33 -11.72 3.16
N ASN A 258 -17.67 -11.09 2.03
CA ASN A 258 -17.21 -11.45 0.71
C ASN A 258 -16.12 -10.50 0.17
N ILE A 259 -15.54 -9.60 0.98
CA ILE A 259 -14.57 -8.57 0.52
C ILE A 259 -13.38 -9.15 -0.25
N GLU A 260 -12.84 -10.30 0.18
CA GLU A 260 -11.73 -10.99 -0.52
C GLU A 260 -12.09 -11.47 -1.93
N LYS A 261 -13.39 -11.63 -2.25
CA LYS A 261 -13.83 -11.97 -3.62
C LYS A 261 -13.60 -10.81 -4.59
N TYR A 262 -13.38 -9.60 -4.09
CA TYR A 262 -13.21 -8.40 -4.89
C TYR A 262 -11.80 -7.81 -4.71
N MET A 263 -11.38 -7.64 -3.45
CA MET A 263 -10.06 -7.12 -3.13
C MET A 263 -8.94 -8.14 -3.39
N GLY A 264 -9.25 -9.44 -3.37
CA GLY A 264 -8.21 -10.45 -3.49
C GLY A 264 -7.27 -10.49 -2.28
N TYR A 265 -6.03 -10.89 -2.53
CA TYR A 265 -5.04 -11.22 -1.49
C TYR A 265 -3.77 -10.38 -1.58
N GLY A 266 -3.79 -9.34 -2.40
CA GLY A 266 -2.63 -8.49 -2.60
C GLY A 266 -2.82 -7.51 -3.75
N GLU A 267 -1.93 -6.54 -3.81
CA GLU A 267 -1.80 -5.62 -4.95
C GLU A 267 -0.34 -5.50 -5.38
N LEU A 268 -0.16 -5.27 -6.68
CA LEU A 268 1.11 -4.97 -7.31
C LEU A 268 1.07 -3.51 -7.75
N PHE A 269 2.00 -2.70 -7.32
CA PHE A 269 2.08 -1.30 -7.72
C PHE A 269 3.50 -0.92 -8.10
N GLY A 270 3.65 0.15 -8.84
CA GLY A 270 4.95 0.57 -9.32
C GLY A 270 4.88 1.88 -10.07
N GLY A 271 6.03 2.29 -10.58
CA GLY A 271 6.11 3.50 -11.38
C GLY A 271 7.45 3.69 -12.05
N TYR A 272 7.43 4.60 -13.03
CA TYR A 272 8.57 4.92 -13.87
C TYR A 272 8.73 6.44 -13.99
N GLN A 273 9.93 6.93 -13.72
CA GLN A 273 10.27 8.33 -13.88
C GLN A 273 10.97 8.60 -15.22
N LEU A 274 10.48 9.59 -15.95
CA LEU A 274 11.09 10.04 -17.21
C LEU A 274 11.01 11.55 -17.35
N LYS A 275 12.15 12.24 -17.32
CA LYS A 275 12.25 13.69 -17.55
C LYS A 275 11.26 14.51 -16.71
N GLY A 276 11.15 14.19 -15.41
CA GLY A 276 10.24 14.83 -14.48
C GLY A 276 8.82 14.26 -14.45
N HIS A 277 8.37 13.58 -15.51
CA HIS A 277 7.12 12.82 -15.48
C HIS A 277 7.28 11.58 -14.62
N VAL A 278 6.24 11.25 -13.86
CA VAL A 278 6.12 9.96 -13.18
C VAL A 278 4.83 9.30 -13.65
N PHE A 279 4.95 8.07 -14.15
CA PHE A 279 3.84 7.21 -14.49
C PHE A 279 3.74 6.14 -13.41
N SER A 280 2.58 5.99 -12.77
CA SER A 280 2.34 5.00 -11.73
C SER A 280 1.21 4.06 -12.10
N PHE A 281 1.23 2.87 -11.51
CA PHE A 281 0.15 1.90 -11.64
C PHE A 281 -0.09 1.15 -10.33
N MET A 282 -1.32 0.68 -10.15
CA MET A 282 -1.70 -0.37 -9.20
C MET A 282 -2.54 -1.41 -9.94
N LEU A 283 -2.28 -2.68 -9.65
CA LEU A 283 -3.00 -3.83 -10.16
C LEU A 283 -3.44 -4.70 -8.99
N ARG A 284 -4.71 -5.09 -9.01
CA ARG A 284 -5.32 -5.99 -8.03
C ARG A 284 -6.05 -7.11 -8.73
N ASN A 285 -5.95 -8.33 -8.19
CA ASN A 285 -6.65 -9.48 -8.73
C ASN A 285 -7.06 -10.46 -7.62
N ASN A 286 -8.28 -11.01 -7.71
CA ASN A 286 -8.80 -11.94 -6.72
C ASN A 286 -8.28 -13.38 -6.88
N LEU A 287 -7.60 -13.70 -7.99
CA LEU A 287 -7.03 -15.00 -8.33
C LEU A 287 -8.03 -16.16 -8.24
N ARG A 288 -9.30 -15.89 -8.58
CA ARG A 288 -10.41 -16.86 -8.58
C ARG A 288 -10.91 -17.10 -10.00
N GLN A 289 -11.63 -18.21 -10.21
CA GLN A 289 -12.26 -18.53 -11.50
C GLN A 289 -13.23 -17.44 -11.97
N ASN A 290 -14.08 -16.95 -11.06
CA ASN A 290 -14.86 -15.73 -11.30
C ASN A 290 -13.98 -14.52 -10.97
N ASN A 291 -13.19 -14.11 -11.97
CA ASN A 291 -12.12 -13.15 -11.78
C ASN A 291 -12.66 -11.73 -11.56
N ARG A 292 -12.12 -11.05 -10.55
CA ARG A 292 -12.37 -9.63 -10.25
C ARG A 292 -11.05 -8.97 -9.91
N GLY A 293 -10.96 -7.67 -10.18
CA GLY A 293 -9.74 -6.92 -9.96
C GLY A 293 -9.94 -5.44 -10.15
N ALA A 294 -8.82 -4.72 -10.09
CA ALA A 294 -8.77 -3.30 -10.32
C ALA A 294 -7.44 -2.91 -10.97
N VAL A 295 -7.49 -1.82 -11.72
CA VAL A 295 -6.34 -1.10 -12.22
C VAL A 295 -6.47 0.37 -11.83
N GLU A 296 -5.40 0.94 -11.31
CA GLU A 296 -5.23 2.38 -11.19
C GLU A 296 -4.01 2.79 -12.03
N LEU A 297 -4.14 3.87 -12.78
CA LEU A 297 -3.05 4.49 -13.54
C LEU A 297 -2.92 5.94 -13.10
N GLY A 298 -1.70 6.38 -12.86
CA GLY A 298 -1.38 7.74 -12.47
C GLY A 298 -0.35 8.38 -13.40
N TRP A 299 -0.48 9.68 -13.59
CA TRP A 299 0.53 10.51 -14.25
C TRP A 299 0.73 11.80 -13.48
N SER A 300 1.98 12.12 -13.12
CA SER A 300 2.31 13.37 -12.44
C SER A 300 3.47 14.12 -13.09
N TYR A 301 3.46 15.46 -12.98
CA TYR A 301 4.53 16.33 -13.47
C TYR A 301 4.74 17.52 -12.52
N PRO A 302 5.99 17.87 -12.15
CA PRO A 302 6.25 18.97 -11.23
C PRO A 302 5.86 20.31 -11.84
N ILE A 303 5.08 21.10 -11.10
CA ILE A 303 4.70 22.47 -11.46
C ILE A 303 5.29 23.51 -10.48
N MET A 304 5.59 23.08 -9.25
CA MET A 304 6.35 23.81 -8.24
C MET A 304 7.22 22.82 -7.47
N THR A 305 8.11 23.31 -6.59
CA THR A 305 9.01 22.47 -5.79
C THR A 305 8.28 21.33 -5.05
N ASN A 306 7.14 21.65 -4.44
CA ASN A 306 6.36 20.71 -3.61
C ASN A 306 4.96 20.43 -4.18
N LEU A 307 4.73 20.73 -5.46
CA LEU A 307 3.43 20.57 -6.10
C LEU A 307 3.57 20.02 -7.51
N ARG A 308 2.77 19.01 -7.81
CA ARG A 308 2.74 18.31 -9.09
C ARG A 308 1.34 18.39 -9.67
N LEU A 309 1.23 18.60 -10.97
CA LEU A 309 -0.01 18.28 -11.69
C LEU A 309 -0.20 16.77 -11.64
N TYR A 310 -1.44 16.30 -11.47
CA TYR A 310 -1.74 14.88 -11.34
C TYR A 310 -3.02 14.52 -12.07
N ALA A 311 -2.97 13.42 -12.84
CA ALA A 311 -4.12 12.77 -13.41
C ALA A 311 -4.16 11.31 -12.98
N GLN A 312 -5.34 10.80 -12.69
CA GLN A 312 -5.58 9.45 -12.23
C GLN A 312 -6.74 8.82 -13.00
N TYR A 313 -6.59 7.55 -13.36
CA TYR A 313 -7.66 6.72 -13.88
C TYR A 313 -7.78 5.46 -13.05
N PHE A 314 -8.98 5.15 -12.58
CA PHE A 314 -9.29 3.94 -11.83
C PHE A 314 -10.37 3.13 -12.58
N ASN A 315 -10.17 1.83 -12.69
CA ASN A 315 -11.19 0.92 -13.19
C ASN A 315 -11.19 -0.43 -12.46
N GLY A 316 -12.35 -0.85 -11.99
CA GLY A 316 -12.55 -2.14 -11.32
C GLY A 316 -13.18 -1.99 -9.94
N TYR A 317 -12.92 -2.94 -9.05
CA TYR A 317 -13.60 -3.06 -7.75
C TYR A 317 -12.76 -2.50 -6.59
N GLY A 318 -13.43 -1.98 -5.56
CA GLY A 318 -12.76 -1.56 -4.32
C GLY A 318 -11.84 -0.37 -4.49
N GLU A 319 -12.33 0.66 -5.16
CA GLU A 319 -11.73 1.99 -5.07
C GLU A 319 -11.95 2.64 -3.69
N SER A 320 -13.06 2.29 -3.06
CA SER A 320 -13.41 2.65 -1.69
C SER A 320 -14.06 1.46 -1.01
N LEU A 321 -14.16 1.46 0.32
CA LEU A 321 -14.80 0.36 1.03
C LEU A 321 -16.28 0.22 0.71
N VAL A 322 -17.04 1.31 0.59
CA VAL A 322 -18.46 1.21 0.18
C VAL A 322 -18.62 0.70 -1.26
N ASP A 323 -17.60 0.90 -2.11
CA ASP A 323 -17.57 0.44 -3.50
C ASP A 323 -16.79 -0.89 -3.65
N TYR A 324 -16.54 -1.64 -2.57
CA TYR A 324 -15.72 -2.87 -2.63
C TYR A 324 -16.30 -3.93 -3.57
N ASP A 325 -17.62 -4.05 -3.63
CA ASP A 325 -18.35 -5.00 -4.47
C ASP A 325 -18.96 -4.38 -5.73
N HIS A 326 -18.67 -3.11 -5.98
CA HIS A 326 -19.15 -2.35 -7.13
C HIS A 326 -18.01 -1.96 -8.08
N SER A 327 -18.19 -2.17 -9.38
CA SER A 327 -17.15 -1.81 -10.36
C SER A 327 -17.21 -0.32 -10.67
N VAL A 328 -16.15 0.41 -10.38
CA VAL A 328 -16.00 1.83 -10.66
C VAL A 328 -15.23 2.06 -11.96
N ASN A 329 -15.52 3.16 -12.65
CA ASN A 329 -14.71 3.70 -13.73
C ASN A 329 -14.61 5.21 -13.54
N ARG A 330 -13.47 5.66 -13.02
CA ARG A 330 -13.25 7.04 -12.60
C ARG A 330 -12.02 7.63 -13.28
N ILE A 331 -12.14 8.87 -13.76
CA ILE A 331 -11.02 9.71 -14.15
C ILE A 331 -10.99 10.95 -13.28
N GLY A 332 -9.80 11.34 -12.82
CA GLY A 332 -9.62 12.52 -11.98
C GLY A 332 -8.40 13.34 -12.36
N ILE A 333 -8.50 14.65 -12.20
CA ILE A 333 -7.42 15.61 -12.48
C ILE A 333 -7.31 16.59 -11.32
N GLY A 334 -6.08 16.89 -10.92
CA GLY A 334 -5.80 17.81 -9.82
C GLY A 334 -4.32 17.95 -9.54
N VAL A 335 -4.00 17.99 -8.24
CA VAL A 335 -2.63 18.21 -7.76
C VAL A 335 -2.19 17.12 -6.80
N MET A 336 -0.88 16.93 -6.71
CA MET A 336 -0.22 15.97 -5.83
C MET A 336 0.97 16.63 -5.15
N LEU A 337 1.20 16.30 -3.88
CA LEU A 337 2.35 16.77 -3.11
C LEU A 337 3.56 15.85 -3.30
N ASN A 338 3.33 14.53 -3.19
CA ASN A 338 4.36 13.51 -3.36
C ASN A 338 3.83 12.33 -4.19
N ASP A 339 4.71 11.80 -5.04
CA ASP A 339 4.48 10.53 -5.73
C ASP A 339 5.06 9.35 -4.89
N TRP A 340 5.10 8.15 -5.48
CA TRP A 340 5.74 7.00 -4.86
C TRP A 340 7.28 7.07 -4.82
N ILE A 341 7.91 7.97 -5.57
CA ILE A 341 9.37 8.04 -5.82
C ILE A 341 9.95 9.45 -5.93
#